data_AF-A0A1H2EV73-F1
#
_entry.id   AF-A0A1H2EV73-F1
#
_cell.length_a   1.000
_cell.length_b   1.000
_cell.length_c   1.000
_cell.angle_alpha   90.00
_cell.angle_beta   90.00
_cell.angle_gamma   90.00
#
_symmetry.space_group_name_H-M   'P 1'
#
loop_
_entity.id
_entity.type
_entity.pdbx_description
1 polymer ?
#
loop_
_entity_poly.entity_id
_entity_poly.type
_entity_poly.pdbx_seq_one_letter_code
_entity_poly.pdbx_strand_id
1 'polypeptide(L)'
;MPNANNHRLASRFRLISHYFYHSPQVAFLSAIFLLALALRLAITMNLGHLPLSLDEIEYDRIAWNLSEGFGFTGFFDLPTTYRPPGYPALLSLVYWLNGADHTQARHSGAILSALWAPLTVILGRLTLDDRSGRLAGLVVALYLPLIVYANTLMSEHLFGVLLLLSLIALRAFLHRPSPGRAALAGAILALATLTTSAFAAFWAVLALYGIWRGRRITGWWPGFICLSITFFCCYCHGPCIISTKRIA
;
A
#
# COMPACT_ATOMS: atom_id res chain seq x y z
N MET A 1 30.60 24.45 -29.51
CA MET A 1 30.61 24.59 -28.04
C MET A 1 29.48 23.73 -27.47
N PRO A 2 29.77 22.64 -26.72
CA PRO A 2 28.73 21.75 -26.20
C PRO A 2 27.93 22.44 -25.07
N ASN A 3 26.62 22.30 -25.16
CA ASN A 3 25.61 23.00 -24.35
C ASN A 3 25.67 22.61 -22.86
N ALA A 4 25.88 23.58 -21.97
CA ALA A 4 26.02 23.40 -20.51
C ALA A 4 24.79 22.76 -19.82
N ASN A 5 23.65 22.67 -20.51
CA ASN A 5 22.43 22.05 -20.02
C ASN A 5 22.44 20.51 -20.09
N ASN A 6 23.19 19.89 -21.00
CA ASN A 6 23.28 18.43 -21.08
C ASN A 6 24.08 17.82 -19.92
N HIS A 7 25.06 18.54 -19.37
CA HIS A 7 25.84 18.08 -18.21
C HIS A 7 25.04 18.09 -16.89
N ARG A 8 24.00 18.93 -16.77
CA ARG A 8 23.16 19.01 -15.55
C ARG A 8 22.02 17.99 -15.52
N LEU A 9 21.54 17.54 -16.68
CA LEU A 9 20.57 16.45 -16.78
C LEU A 9 21.24 15.08 -16.50
N ALA A 10 22.45 14.87 -17.03
CA ALA A 10 23.24 13.66 -16.80
C ALA A 10 23.71 13.48 -15.34
N SER A 11 23.86 14.57 -14.57
CA SER A 11 24.25 14.51 -13.16
C SER A 11 23.09 14.27 -12.20
N ARG A 12 21.84 14.54 -12.63
CA ARG A 12 20.64 14.44 -11.77
C ARG A 12 19.94 13.09 -11.82
N PHE A 13 20.04 12.34 -12.92
CA PHE A 13 19.69 10.91 -12.96
C PHE A 13 20.69 10.03 -12.18
N ARG A 14 21.95 10.48 -12.08
CA ARG A 14 22.98 9.79 -11.29
C ARG A 14 22.63 9.71 -9.81
N LEU A 15 21.83 10.60 -9.22
CA LEU A 15 21.53 10.50 -7.78
C LEU A 15 20.56 9.37 -7.42
N ILE A 16 19.71 8.92 -8.35
CA ILE A 16 18.86 7.73 -8.15
C ILE A 16 19.60 6.49 -8.67
N SER A 17 20.29 6.57 -9.81
CA SER A 17 21.03 5.42 -10.34
C SER A 17 22.27 5.06 -9.51
N HIS A 18 22.98 6.03 -8.92
CA HIS A 18 24.15 5.81 -8.05
C HIS A 18 23.74 5.37 -6.62
N TYR A 19 22.49 5.60 -6.22
CA TYR A 19 21.91 5.02 -4.99
C TYR A 19 21.61 3.53 -5.16
N PHE A 20 21.24 3.10 -6.37
CA PHE A 20 21.08 1.69 -6.73
C PHE A 20 22.40 0.98 -7.11
N TYR A 21 23.50 1.72 -7.34
CA TYR A 21 24.78 1.16 -7.84
C TYR A 21 25.84 0.85 -6.77
N HIS A 22 25.53 1.00 -5.48
CA HIS A 22 26.35 0.37 -4.44
C HIS A 22 25.81 -1.04 -4.19
N SER A 23 26.45 -2.04 -4.80
CA SER A 23 26.21 -3.47 -4.58
C SER A 23 25.90 -3.85 -3.11
N PRO A 24 26.55 -3.29 -2.07
CA PRO A 24 26.22 -3.64 -0.68
C PRO A 24 24.82 -3.19 -0.23
N GLN A 25 24.28 -2.10 -0.77
CA GLN A 25 22.97 -1.59 -0.34
C GLN A 25 21.83 -2.41 -0.91
N VAL A 26 21.87 -2.69 -2.22
CA VAL A 26 20.89 -3.57 -2.86
C VAL A 26 20.99 -4.96 -2.26
N ALA A 27 22.21 -5.48 -2.05
CA ALA A 27 22.41 -6.76 -1.37
C ALA A 27 21.78 -6.79 0.03
N PHE A 28 21.94 -5.73 0.84
CA PHE A 28 21.30 -5.67 2.15
C PHE A 28 19.77 -5.64 2.09
N LEU A 29 19.19 -4.82 1.19
CA LEU A 29 17.73 -4.73 1.02
C LEU A 29 17.15 -6.05 0.49
N SER A 30 17.84 -6.71 -0.43
CA SER A 30 17.47 -8.04 -0.90
C SER A 30 17.61 -9.08 0.20
N ALA A 31 18.71 -9.07 0.96
CA ALA A 31 18.93 -10.03 2.05
C ALA A 31 17.87 -9.89 3.15
N ILE A 32 17.54 -8.67 3.56
CA ILE A 32 16.52 -8.45 4.59
C ILE A 32 15.12 -8.80 4.11
N PHE A 33 14.81 -8.54 2.83
CA PHE A 33 13.57 -9.00 2.20
C PHE A 33 13.48 -10.52 2.18
N LEU A 34 14.54 -11.20 1.72
CA LEU A 34 14.58 -12.66 1.65
C LEU A 34 14.51 -13.30 3.04
N LEU A 35 15.16 -12.71 4.05
CA LEU A 35 15.04 -13.13 5.44
C LEU A 35 13.60 -12.98 5.95
N ALA A 36 13.01 -11.79 5.76
CA ALA A 36 11.63 -11.50 6.14
C ALA A 36 10.64 -12.46 5.46
N LEU A 37 10.84 -12.72 4.17
CA LEU A 37 10.03 -13.61 3.34
C LEU A 37 10.18 -15.07 3.80
N ALA A 38 11.40 -15.55 4.01
CA ALA A 38 11.65 -16.92 4.44
C ALA A 38 10.97 -17.22 5.78
N LEU A 39 11.07 -16.30 6.75
CA LEU A 39 10.41 -16.44 8.05
C LEU A 39 8.88 -16.48 7.93
N ARG A 40 8.30 -15.59 7.12
CA ARG A 40 6.85 -15.52 6.91
C ARG A 40 6.33 -16.74 6.15
N LEU A 41 7.02 -17.13 5.07
CA LEU A 41 6.67 -18.33 4.31
C LEU A 41 6.80 -19.60 5.15
N ALA A 42 7.82 -19.69 6.01
CA ALA A 42 7.95 -20.83 6.92
C ALA A 42 6.70 -20.93 7.83
N ILE A 43 6.20 -19.82 8.37
CA ILE A 43 4.96 -19.83 9.14
C ILE A 43 3.76 -20.20 8.26
N THR A 44 3.58 -19.59 7.09
CA THR A 44 2.42 -19.87 6.24
C THR A 44 2.40 -21.31 5.71
N MET A 45 3.56 -21.91 5.47
CA MET A 45 3.65 -23.31 5.03
C MET A 45 3.35 -24.30 6.16
N ASN A 46 3.76 -23.99 7.39
CA ASN A 46 3.55 -24.88 8.54
C ASN A 46 2.16 -24.69 9.18
N LEU A 47 1.62 -23.47 9.18
CA LEU A 47 0.38 -23.07 9.86
C LEU A 47 -0.72 -22.60 8.88
N GLY A 48 -0.51 -22.77 7.57
CA GLY A 48 -1.44 -22.38 6.49
C GLY A 48 -2.79 -23.09 6.54
N HIS A 49 -2.85 -24.23 7.23
CA HIS A 49 -4.07 -25.02 7.38
C HIS A 49 -4.98 -24.53 8.53
N LEU A 50 -4.52 -23.58 9.35
CA LEU A 50 -5.32 -23.02 10.44
C LEU A 50 -6.59 -22.34 9.89
N PRO A 51 -7.74 -22.45 10.59
CA PRO A 51 -8.99 -21.84 10.13
C PRO A 51 -8.89 -20.31 10.08
N LEU A 52 -9.70 -19.72 9.21
CA LEU A 52 -9.83 -18.27 9.09
C LEU A 52 -10.58 -17.70 10.30
N SER A 53 -10.16 -16.53 10.77
CA SER A 53 -10.95 -15.73 11.71
C SER A 53 -12.19 -15.12 11.04
N LEU A 54 -13.10 -14.57 11.85
CA LEU A 54 -14.35 -14.01 11.35
C LEU A 54 -14.14 -12.84 10.36
N ASP A 55 -13.15 -11.99 10.63
CA ASP A 55 -12.78 -10.89 9.73
C ASP A 55 -12.20 -11.42 8.40
N GLU A 56 -11.39 -12.48 8.46
CA GLU A 56 -10.77 -13.10 7.28
C GLU A 56 -11.82 -13.73 6.36
N ILE A 57 -12.85 -14.36 6.92
CA ILE A 57 -13.94 -15.00 6.14
C ILE A 57 -14.65 -13.98 5.25
N GLU A 58 -14.82 -12.74 5.71
CA GLU A 58 -15.45 -11.70 4.89
C GLU A 58 -14.59 -11.30 3.69
N TYR A 59 -13.30 -11.09 3.90
CA TYR A 59 -12.39 -10.78 2.79
C TYR A 59 -12.28 -11.93 1.80
N ASP A 60 -12.20 -13.16 2.32
CA ASP A 60 -12.17 -14.39 1.55
C ASP A 60 -13.42 -14.55 0.66
N ARG A 61 -14.62 -14.42 1.26
CA ARG A 61 -15.90 -14.53 0.54
C ARG A 61 -16.01 -13.50 -0.58
N ILE A 62 -15.74 -12.24 -0.29
CA ILE A 62 -15.85 -11.16 -1.29
C ILE A 62 -14.85 -11.40 -2.43
N ALA A 63 -13.63 -11.82 -2.11
CA ALA A 63 -12.61 -12.10 -3.11
C ALA A 63 -12.98 -13.28 -4.01
N TRP A 64 -13.52 -14.35 -3.44
CA TRP A 64 -14.02 -15.51 -4.18
C TRP A 64 -15.17 -15.14 -5.11
N ASN A 65 -16.18 -14.43 -4.59
CA ASN A 65 -17.32 -14.01 -5.40
C ASN A 65 -16.90 -13.10 -6.55
N LEU A 66 -15.91 -12.24 -6.30
CA LEU A 66 -15.34 -11.37 -7.33
C LEU A 66 -14.54 -12.16 -8.38
N SER A 67 -13.80 -13.20 -7.99
CA SER A 67 -13.04 -14.05 -8.94
C SER A 67 -13.95 -14.89 -9.83
N GLU A 68 -15.10 -15.33 -9.32
CA GLU A 68 -16.10 -16.10 -10.06
C GLU A 68 -17.05 -15.23 -10.89
N GLY A 69 -16.95 -13.89 -10.78
CA GLY A 69 -17.79 -12.96 -11.55
C GLY A 69 -19.17 -12.69 -10.96
N PHE A 70 -19.44 -13.11 -9.72
CA PHE A 70 -20.67 -12.77 -8.98
C PHE A 70 -20.71 -11.31 -8.50
N GLY A 71 -19.59 -10.60 -8.63
CA GLY A 71 -19.45 -9.20 -8.24
C GLY A 71 -19.02 -9.04 -6.77
N PHE A 72 -19.17 -7.82 -6.25
CA PHE A 72 -18.73 -7.48 -4.90
C PHE A 72 -19.81 -7.82 -3.86
N THR A 73 -20.00 -9.12 -3.62
CA THR A 73 -21.03 -9.69 -2.74
C THR A 73 -20.41 -10.38 -1.53
N GLY A 74 -21.06 -10.23 -0.37
CA GLY A 74 -20.60 -10.79 0.90
C GLY A 74 -21.40 -12.01 1.34
N PHE A 75 -21.80 -12.05 2.62
CA PHE A 75 -22.68 -13.10 3.13
C PHE A 75 -24.05 -13.08 2.46
N PHE A 76 -24.64 -14.27 2.30
CA PHE A 76 -25.95 -14.49 1.65
C PHE A 76 -26.01 -13.98 0.21
N ASP A 77 -24.86 -13.87 -0.46
CA ASP A 77 -24.71 -13.37 -1.83
C ASP A 77 -25.26 -11.95 -2.05
N LEU A 78 -25.38 -11.19 -0.95
CA LEU A 78 -25.85 -9.82 -0.99
C LEU A 78 -24.72 -8.86 -1.34
N PRO A 79 -24.97 -7.84 -2.18
CA PRO A 79 -24.03 -6.75 -2.39
C PRO A 79 -23.61 -6.12 -1.06
N THR A 80 -22.31 -5.88 -0.88
CA THR A 80 -21.76 -5.35 0.38
C THR A 80 -20.85 -4.16 0.14
N THR A 81 -20.82 -3.22 1.09
CA THR A 81 -19.85 -2.13 1.16
C THR A 81 -19.06 -2.16 2.47
N TYR A 82 -19.22 -3.24 3.24
CA TYR A 82 -18.67 -3.34 4.59
C TYR A 82 -17.14 -3.35 4.61
N ARG A 83 -16.53 -4.08 3.66
CA ARG A 83 -15.07 -4.09 3.49
C ARG A 83 -14.65 -3.19 2.34
N PRO A 84 -13.59 -2.38 2.53
CA PRO A 84 -12.99 -1.62 1.43
C PRO A 84 -12.53 -2.54 0.29
N PRO A 85 -12.66 -2.14 -0.98
CA PRO A 85 -12.48 -3.03 -2.12
C PRO A 85 -11.03 -3.37 -2.46
N GLY A 86 -10.04 -2.62 -1.93
CA GLY A 86 -8.65 -2.72 -2.34
C GLY A 86 -8.01 -4.07 -2.05
N TYR A 87 -8.22 -4.63 -0.85
CA TYR A 87 -7.68 -5.95 -0.51
C TYR A 87 -8.46 -7.11 -1.16
N PRO A 88 -9.82 -7.14 -1.14
CA PRO A 88 -10.58 -8.14 -1.89
C PRO A 88 -10.23 -8.20 -3.38
N ALA A 89 -9.96 -7.06 -4.04
CA ALA A 89 -9.58 -7.04 -5.45
C ALA A 89 -8.20 -7.65 -5.73
N LEU A 90 -7.25 -7.49 -4.80
CA LEU A 90 -5.97 -8.20 -4.89
C LEU A 90 -6.17 -9.71 -4.67
N LEU A 91 -6.93 -10.07 -3.64
CA LEU A 91 -7.15 -11.47 -3.29
C LEU A 91 -7.94 -12.21 -4.38
N SER A 92 -8.91 -11.55 -5.03
CA SER A 92 -9.64 -12.13 -6.16
C SER A 92 -8.72 -12.43 -7.35
N LEU A 93 -7.68 -11.61 -7.57
CA LEU A 93 -6.68 -11.91 -8.59
C LEU A 93 -5.86 -13.16 -8.23
N VAL A 94 -5.53 -13.35 -6.96
CA VAL A 94 -4.86 -14.57 -6.48
C VAL A 94 -5.74 -15.80 -6.71
N TYR A 95 -7.04 -15.70 -6.39
CA TYR A 95 -8.00 -16.78 -6.60
C TYR A 95 -8.28 -17.06 -8.07
N TRP A 96 -8.34 -16.04 -8.91
CA TRP A 96 -8.48 -16.22 -10.35
C TRP A 96 -7.29 -16.99 -10.96
N LEU A 97 -6.08 -16.77 -10.44
CA LEU A 97 -4.86 -17.43 -10.94
C LEU A 97 -4.64 -18.86 -10.39
N ASN A 98 -5.04 -19.12 -9.14
CA ASN A 98 -4.68 -20.35 -8.42
C ASN A 98 -5.88 -21.18 -7.93
N GLY A 99 -7.11 -20.69 -8.10
CA GLY A 99 -8.30 -21.17 -7.38
C GLY A 99 -8.39 -20.61 -5.96
N ALA A 100 -9.51 -20.88 -5.25
CA ALA A 100 -9.67 -20.54 -3.82
C ALA A 100 -8.81 -21.43 -2.92
N ASP A 101 -7.49 -21.26 -3.04
CA ASP A 101 -6.53 -21.85 -2.13
C ASP A 101 -6.08 -20.80 -1.11
N HIS A 102 -6.52 -20.97 0.14
CA HIS A 102 -6.13 -20.11 1.26
C HIS A 102 -4.61 -20.10 1.47
N THR A 103 -3.91 -21.17 1.10
CA THR A 103 -2.46 -21.26 1.21
C THR A 103 -1.81 -20.24 0.27
N GLN A 104 -2.28 -20.14 -0.97
CA GLN A 104 -1.76 -19.18 -1.94
C GLN A 104 -2.16 -17.74 -1.59
N ALA A 105 -3.36 -17.54 -1.05
CA ALA A 105 -3.75 -16.26 -0.45
C ALA A 105 -2.76 -15.81 0.63
N ARG A 106 -2.43 -16.69 1.57
CA ARG A 106 -1.45 -16.41 2.65
C ARG A 106 -0.05 -16.16 2.12
N HIS A 107 0.39 -16.88 1.08
CA HIS A 107 1.67 -16.60 0.43
C HIS A 107 1.72 -15.20 -0.15
N SER A 108 0.62 -14.72 -0.75
CA SER A 108 0.55 -13.34 -1.26
C SER A 108 0.68 -12.31 -0.11
N GLY A 109 0.01 -12.55 1.02
CA GLY A 109 0.15 -11.74 2.24
C GLY A 109 1.56 -11.78 2.84
N ALA A 110 2.21 -12.94 2.83
CA ALA A 110 3.60 -13.11 3.26
C ALA A 110 4.58 -12.32 2.39
N ILE A 111 4.40 -12.33 1.07
CA ILE A 111 5.22 -11.55 0.14
C ILE A 111 5.04 -10.05 0.38
N LEU A 112 3.80 -9.59 0.50
CA LEU A 112 3.49 -8.18 0.75
C LEU A 112 4.03 -7.70 2.10
N SER A 113 3.80 -8.46 3.17
CA SER A 113 4.30 -8.10 4.50
C SER A 113 5.82 -8.23 4.63
N ALA A 114 6.49 -9.04 3.81
CA ALA A 114 7.94 -9.08 3.73
C ALA A 114 8.53 -7.79 3.13
N LEU A 115 7.82 -7.12 2.21
CA LEU A 115 8.25 -5.83 1.65
C LEU A 115 8.31 -4.70 2.70
N TRP A 116 7.63 -4.85 3.84
CA TRP A 116 7.66 -3.84 4.88
C TRP A 116 9.06 -3.63 5.44
N ALA A 117 9.87 -4.68 5.55
CA ALA A 117 11.23 -4.58 6.06
C ALA A 117 12.13 -3.68 5.19
N PRO A 118 12.36 -3.95 3.89
CA PRO A 118 13.19 -3.08 3.05
C PRO A 118 12.59 -1.68 2.86
N LEU A 119 11.26 -1.54 2.78
CA LEU A 119 10.61 -0.23 2.70
C LEU A 119 10.82 0.59 3.98
N THR A 120 10.81 -0.06 5.16
CA THR A 120 11.14 0.59 6.43
C THR A 120 12.60 1.05 6.46
N VAL A 121 13.54 0.26 5.94
CA VAL A 121 14.94 0.69 5.80
C VAL A 121 15.05 1.94 4.94
N ILE A 122 14.38 1.96 3.78
CA ILE A 122 14.37 3.10 2.86
C ILE A 122 13.77 4.32 3.54
N LEU A 123 12.61 4.19 4.18
CA LEU A 123 11.96 5.31 4.85
C LEU A 123 12.81 5.86 6.00
N GLY A 124 13.33 4.98 6.87
CA GLY A 124 14.19 5.36 7.98
C GLY A 124 15.47 6.08 7.54
N ARG A 125 16.07 5.67 6.42
CA ARG A 125 17.19 6.39 5.79
C ARG A 125 16.82 7.79 5.31
N LEU A 126 15.62 7.96 4.77
CA LEU A 126 15.16 9.23 4.20
C LEU A 126 14.72 10.24 5.28
N THR A 127 14.39 9.76 6.49
CA THR A 127 13.90 10.58 7.61
C THR A 127 14.93 10.78 8.72
N LEU A 128 15.76 9.77 8.99
CA LEU A 128 16.78 9.75 10.03
C LEU A 128 18.16 9.53 9.39
N ASP A 129 18.77 8.37 9.63
CA ASP A 129 20.09 7.97 9.14
C ASP A 129 20.13 6.49 8.73
N ASP A 130 21.24 6.07 8.09
CA ASP A 130 21.40 4.70 7.58
C ASP A 130 21.37 3.62 8.67
N ARG A 131 21.98 3.86 9.84
CA ARG A 131 22.01 2.85 10.91
C ARG A 131 20.61 2.66 11.48
N SER A 132 19.91 3.76 11.78
CA SER A 132 18.53 3.71 12.28
C SER A 132 17.59 3.03 11.30
N GLY A 133 17.69 3.32 10.00
CA GLY A 133 16.89 2.65 8.97
C GLY A 133 17.14 1.14 8.92
N ARG A 134 18.40 0.70 8.92
CA ARG A 134 18.74 -0.74 8.93
C ARG A 134 18.24 -1.45 10.19
N LEU A 135 18.40 -0.84 11.36
CA LEU A 135 17.91 -1.39 12.62
C LEU A 135 16.38 -1.50 12.63
N ALA A 136 15.67 -0.47 12.19
CA ALA A 136 14.22 -0.48 12.10
C ALA A 136 13.71 -1.57 11.15
N GLY A 137 14.34 -1.71 9.97
CA GLY A 137 14.01 -2.79 9.04
C GLY A 137 14.28 -4.19 9.61
N LEU A 138 15.36 -4.35 10.38
CA LEU A 138 15.70 -5.62 11.02
C LEU A 138 14.68 -5.98 12.10
N VAL A 139 14.26 -5.01 12.91
CA VAL A 139 13.15 -5.18 13.85
C VAL A 139 11.90 -5.63 13.09
N VAL A 140 11.50 -4.95 12.01
CA VAL A 140 10.31 -5.34 11.21
C VAL A 140 10.45 -6.73 10.58
N ALA A 141 11.66 -7.13 10.18
CA ALA A 141 11.90 -8.46 9.60
C ALA A 141 11.76 -9.58 10.65
N LEU A 142 12.24 -9.34 11.87
CA LEU A 142 12.36 -10.34 12.95
C LEU A 142 11.25 -10.25 14.01
N TYR A 143 10.40 -9.23 13.97
CA TYR A 143 9.37 -9.03 14.99
C TYR A 143 8.30 -10.13 14.90
N LEU A 144 8.33 -11.02 15.88
CA LEU A 144 7.54 -12.25 15.91
C LEU A 144 6.04 -12.03 15.63
N PRO A 145 5.36 -11.02 16.20
CA PRO A 145 3.96 -10.76 15.88
C PRO A 145 3.71 -10.52 14.39
N LEU A 146 4.58 -9.82 13.67
CA LEU A 146 4.43 -9.63 12.21
C LEU A 146 4.68 -10.90 11.42
N ILE A 147 5.56 -11.77 11.90
CA ILE A 147 5.85 -13.06 11.28
C ILE A 147 4.62 -13.98 11.42
N VAL A 148 4.03 -14.06 12.60
CA VAL A 148 2.80 -14.85 12.85
C VAL A 148 1.61 -14.26 12.10
N TYR A 149 1.48 -12.94 12.10
CA TYR A 149 0.40 -12.22 11.42
C TYR A 149 0.45 -12.34 9.89
N ALA A 150 1.57 -12.80 9.30
CA ALA A 150 1.61 -13.09 7.86
C ALA A 150 0.74 -14.30 7.45
N ASN A 151 0.28 -15.10 8.42
CA ASN A 151 -0.60 -16.25 8.18
C ASN A 151 -2.09 -15.89 8.08
N THR A 152 -2.46 -14.62 8.19
CA THR A 152 -3.86 -14.19 8.10
C THR A 152 -4.23 -13.75 6.68
N LEU A 153 -5.51 -13.70 6.34
CA LEU A 153 -6.01 -13.08 5.11
C LEU A 153 -6.44 -11.64 5.39
N MET A 154 -5.49 -10.78 5.77
CA MET A 154 -5.77 -9.43 6.24
C MET A 154 -5.32 -8.32 5.29
N SER A 155 -6.16 -7.27 5.25
CA SER A 155 -5.95 -6.07 4.42
C SER A 155 -4.65 -5.33 4.75
N GLU A 156 -4.19 -5.51 5.98
CA GLU A 156 -3.07 -4.88 6.59
C GLU A 156 -1.80 -5.16 5.79
N HIS A 157 -1.63 -6.37 5.24
CA HIS A 157 -0.47 -6.77 4.41
C HIS A 157 -0.26 -5.81 3.23
N LEU A 158 -1.32 -5.57 2.45
CA LEU A 158 -1.30 -4.64 1.32
C LEU A 158 -1.24 -3.18 1.80
N PHE A 159 -2.02 -2.86 2.83
CA PHE A 159 -2.06 -1.51 3.40
C PHE A 159 -0.68 -1.04 3.85
N GLY A 160 0.08 -1.88 4.56
CA GLY A 160 1.41 -1.52 5.06
C GLY A 160 2.41 -1.20 3.94
N VAL A 161 2.33 -1.92 2.81
CA VAL A 161 3.15 -1.63 1.63
C VAL A 161 2.77 -0.27 1.04
N LEU A 162 1.47 -0.04 0.79
CA LEU A 162 0.98 1.21 0.21
C LEU A 162 1.25 2.40 1.13
N LEU A 163 1.09 2.23 2.43
CA LEU A 163 1.42 3.24 3.44
C LEU A 163 2.90 3.63 3.37
N LEU A 164 3.83 2.66 3.46
CA LEU A 164 5.26 2.96 3.41
C LEU A 164 5.66 3.61 2.08
N LEU A 165 5.13 3.12 0.95
CA LEU A 165 5.34 3.73 -0.36
C LEU A 165 4.80 5.16 -0.43
N SER A 166 3.61 5.42 0.13
CA SER A 166 3.02 6.76 0.18
C SER A 166 3.89 7.73 0.97
N LEU A 167 4.48 7.28 2.10
CA LEU A 167 5.36 8.09 2.92
C LEU A 167 6.69 8.39 2.21
N ILE A 168 7.25 7.40 1.51
CA ILE A 168 8.44 7.58 0.68
C ILE A 168 8.16 8.55 -0.47
N ALA A 169 7.02 8.42 -1.17
CA ALA A 169 6.61 9.32 -2.24
C ALA A 169 6.36 10.74 -1.74
N LEU A 170 5.69 10.89 -0.60
CA LEU A 170 5.45 12.17 0.07
C LEU A 170 6.77 12.84 0.45
N ARG A 171 7.72 12.08 1.02
CA ARG A 171 9.06 12.58 1.34
C ARG A 171 9.81 13.06 0.09
N ALA A 172 9.69 12.34 -1.02
CA ALA A 172 10.29 12.72 -2.30
C ALA A 172 9.65 14.00 -2.90
N PHE A 173 8.34 14.18 -2.71
CA PHE A 173 7.62 15.41 -3.07
C PHE A 173 8.07 16.59 -2.20
N LEU A 174 8.11 16.43 -0.88
CA LEU A 174 8.53 17.49 0.04
C LEU A 174 9.98 17.95 -0.20
N HIS A 175 10.87 17.04 -0.63
CA HIS A 175 12.25 17.40 -0.95
C HIS A 175 12.39 18.15 -2.28
N ARG A 176 11.57 17.81 -3.28
CA ARG A 176 11.56 18.45 -4.60
C ARG A 176 10.13 18.46 -5.12
N PRO A 177 9.39 19.54 -4.87
CA PRO A 177 7.99 19.65 -5.25
C PRO A 177 7.85 19.57 -6.78
N SER A 178 6.99 18.69 -7.25
CA SER A 178 6.53 18.67 -8.64
C SER A 178 5.11 18.12 -8.72
N PRO A 179 4.30 18.55 -9.71
CA PRO A 179 2.94 18.06 -9.87
C PRO A 179 2.87 16.54 -10.02
N GLY A 180 3.79 15.93 -10.79
CA GLY A 180 3.85 14.48 -10.96
C GLY A 180 4.15 13.72 -9.66
N ARG A 181 5.01 14.26 -8.78
CA ARG A 181 5.30 13.64 -7.47
C ARG A 181 4.15 13.80 -6.50
N ALA A 182 3.46 14.95 -6.53
CA ALA A 182 2.26 15.17 -5.76
C ALA A 182 1.16 14.19 -6.17
N ALA A 183 0.91 14.06 -7.49
CA ALA A 183 -0.07 13.14 -8.04
C ALA A 183 0.26 11.68 -7.68
N LEU A 184 1.52 11.26 -7.80
CA LEU A 184 1.95 9.90 -7.41
C LEU A 184 1.74 9.65 -5.91
N ALA A 185 2.15 10.58 -5.04
CA ALA A 185 1.96 10.43 -3.60
C ALA A 185 0.47 10.35 -3.23
N GLY A 186 -0.35 11.21 -3.81
CA GLY A 186 -1.80 11.21 -3.62
C GLY A 186 -2.46 9.93 -4.15
N ALA A 187 -2.05 9.43 -5.31
CA ALA A 187 -2.58 8.21 -5.89
C ALA A 187 -2.28 6.97 -5.03
N ILE A 188 -1.04 6.82 -4.56
CA ILE A 188 -0.66 5.70 -3.67
C ILE A 188 -1.41 5.80 -2.33
N LEU A 189 -1.54 7.02 -1.80
CA LEU A 189 -2.28 7.27 -0.57
C LEU A 189 -3.78 6.96 -0.71
N ALA A 190 -4.38 7.30 -1.86
CA ALA A 190 -5.77 6.98 -2.19
C ALA A 190 -5.98 5.47 -2.31
N LEU A 191 -5.03 4.76 -2.94
CA LEU A 191 -5.04 3.29 -2.98
C LEU A 191 -4.94 2.70 -1.57
N ALA A 192 -4.11 3.26 -0.68
CA ALA A 192 -4.02 2.81 0.72
C ALA A 192 -5.33 2.99 1.49
N THR A 193 -6.10 4.06 1.23
CA THR A 193 -7.44 4.19 1.83
C THR A 193 -8.46 3.20 1.30
N LEU A 194 -8.29 2.71 0.06
CA LEU A 194 -9.16 1.66 -0.47
C LEU A 194 -8.90 0.30 0.18
N THR A 195 -7.82 0.12 0.93
CA THR A 195 -7.54 -1.14 1.63
C THR A 195 -8.07 -1.16 3.06
N THR A 196 -8.12 0.00 3.74
CA THR A 196 -8.64 0.09 5.11
C THR A 196 -9.32 1.43 5.38
N SER A 197 -10.50 1.38 6.00
CA SER A 197 -11.30 2.57 6.36
C SER A 197 -10.66 3.36 7.51
N ALA A 198 -9.87 2.70 8.36
CA ALA A 198 -9.20 3.31 9.51
C ALA A 198 -8.26 4.47 9.11
N PHE A 199 -7.80 4.48 7.87
CA PHE A 199 -6.83 5.45 7.39
C PHE A 199 -7.42 6.76 6.86
N ALA A 200 -8.76 6.88 6.79
CA ALA A 200 -9.43 8.13 6.44
C ALA A 200 -9.02 9.29 7.37
N ALA A 201 -8.80 9.01 8.66
CA ALA A 201 -8.36 10.02 9.62
C ALA A 201 -6.97 10.60 9.31
N PHE A 202 -6.09 9.82 8.65
CA PHE A 202 -4.76 10.28 8.27
C PHE A 202 -4.83 11.41 7.23
N TRP A 203 -5.81 11.37 6.32
CA TRP A 203 -6.05 12.47 5.38
C TRP A 203 -6.39 13.78 6.07
N ALA A 204 -7.18 13.75 7.15
CA ALA A 204 -7.49 14.94 7.93
C ALA A 204 -6.22 15.56 8.54
N VAL A 205 -5.31 14.73 9.07
CA VAL A 205 -4.03 15.20 9.62
C VAL A 205 -3.15 15.81 8.53
N LEU A 206 -3.04 15.18 7.36
CA LEU A 206 -2.28 15.73 6.24
C LEU A 206 -2.86 17.05 5.72
N ALA A 207 -4.20 17.16 5.64
CA ALA A 207 -4.88 18.38 5.25
C ALA A 207 -4.62 19.52 6.25
N LEU A 208 -4.76 19.24 7.55
CA LEU A 208 -4.47 20.20 8.62
C LEU A 208 -2.99 20.63 8.60
N TYR A 209 -2.07 19.70 8.42
CA TYR A 209 -0.64 19.99 8.27
C TYR A 209 -0.35 20.86 7.04
N GLY A 210 -1.00 20.55 5.91
CA GLY A 210 -0.92 21.33 4.67
C GLY A 210 -1.44 22.75 4.85
N ILE A 211 -2.56 22.94 5.54
CA ILE A 211 -3.12 24.26 5.86
C ILE A 211 -2.17 25.03 6.80
N TRP A 212 -1.63 24.37 7.82
CA TRP A 212 -0.71 24.98 8.78
C TRP A 212 0.59 25.45 8.11
N ARG A 213 1.17 24.64 7.21
CA ARG A 213 2.34 25.00 6.38
C ARG A 213 2.00 26.05 5.30
N GLY A 214 0.82 25.92 4.70
CA GLY A 214 0.31 26.76 3.61
C GLY A 214 0.01 28.19 4.02
N ARG A 215 -0.14 28.47 5.32
CA ARG A 215 -0.16 29.83 5.87
C ARG A 215 1.15 30.62 5.66
N ARG A 216 2.20 30.02 5.08
CA ARG A 216 3.45 30.70 4.68
C ARG A 216 3.77 30.68 3.18
N ILE A 217 2.99 30.02 2.32
CA ILE A 217 3.30 29.93 0.88
C ILE A 217 2.02 30.15 0.07
N THR A 218 1.87 31.37 -0.42
CA THR A 218 0.79 31.82 -1.32
C THR A 218 0.99 31.22 -2.72
N GLY A 219 0.19 30.21 -3.08
CA GLY A 219 0.00 29.80 -4.48
C GLY A 219 -0.34 28.33 -4.73
N TRP A 220 -1.49 28.09 -5.38
CA TRP A 220 -1.90 26.89 -6.13
C TRP A 220 -2.34 25.61 -5.37
N TRP A 221 -2.37 25.61 -4.03
CA TRP A 221 -2.83 24.46 -3.22
C TRP A 221 -4.36 24.21 -3.08
N PRO A 222 -5.29 25.17 -3.31
CA PRO A 222 -6.72 24.91 -3.11
C PRO A 222 -7.28 23.79 -4.00
N GLY A 223 -6.72 23.64 -5.21
CA GLY A 223 -7.15 22.60 -6.15
C GLY A 223 -6.83 21.17 -5.69
N PHE A 224 -5.74 20.97 -4.95
CA PHE A 224 -5.29 19.64 -4.51
C PHE A 224 -6.11 19.13 -3.31
N ILE A 225 -6.47 20.05 -2.40
CA ILE A 225 -7.35 19.78 -1.28
C ILE A 225 -8.77 19.52 -1.81
N CYS A 226 -9.26 20.30 -2.78
CA CYS A 226 -10.55 20.04 -3.42
C CYS A 226 -10.59 18.68 -4.13
N LEU A 227 -9.58 18.30 -4.92
CA LEU A 227 -9.55 16.99 -5.61
C LEU A 227 -9.51 15.80 -4.65
N SER A 228 -8.81 15.92 -3.54
CA SER A 228 -8.72 14.87 -2.51
C SER A 228 -10.02 14.75 -1.71
N ILE A 229 -10.67 15.87 -1.41
CA ILE A 229 -12.00 15.91 -0.75
C ILE A 229 -13.09 15.41 -1.70
N THR A 230 -13.03 15.71 -3.00
CA THR A 230 -13.99 15.19 -3.98
C THR A 230 -13.90 13.67 -4.11
N PHE A 231 -12.69 13.09 -4.06
CA PHE A 231 -12.53 11.63 -4.02
C PHE A 231 -13.08 11.00 -2.72
N PHE A 232 -12.90 11.69 -1.58
CA PHE A 232 -13.49 11.28 -0.29
C PHE A 232 -15.03 11.37 -0.30
N CYS A 233 -15.61 12.44 -0.88
CA CYS A 233 -17.06 12.59 -1.03
C CYS A 233 -17.67 11.58 -2.01
N CYS A 234 -16.98 11.22 -3.10
CA CYS A 234 -17.42 10.13 -3.98
C CYS A 234 -17.39 8.76 -3.28
N TYR A 235 -16.57 8.58 -2.25
CA TYR A 235 -16.58 7.36 -1.43
C TYR A 235 -17.73 7.36 -0.41
N CYS A 236 -18.10 8.53 0.14
CA CYS A 236 -19.26 8.68 1.02
C CYS A 236 -20.61 8.62 0.27
N HIS A 237 -20.65 8.97 -1.01
CA HIS A 237 -21.81 8.80 -1.87
C HIS A 237 -21.58 7.67 -2.86
N GLY A 238 -21.73 6.43 -2.38
CA GLY A 238 -21.93 5.28 -3.27
C GLY A 238 -23.09 5.59 -4.23
N PRO A 239 -22.95 5.35 -5.55
CA PRO A 239 -24.06 5.50 -6.48
C PRO A 239 -25.10 4.44 -6.16
N CYS A 240 -26.14 4.86 -5.43
CA CYS A 240 -27.41 4.17 -5.35
C CYS A 240 -28.08 4.30 -6.72
N ILE A 241 -27.63 3.51 -7.70
CA ILE A 241 -28.36 3.34 -8.97
C ILE A 241 -29.27 2.13 -8.78
N ILE A 242 -30.45 2.45 -8.25
CA ILE A 242 -31.67 1.67 -8.41
C ILE A 242 -31.96 1.64 -9.91
N SER A 243 -31.80 0.48 -10.55
CA SER A 243 -32.47 0.21 -11.82
C SER A 243 -33.56 -0.84 -11.60
N THR A 244 -34.71 -0.33 -11.17
CA THR A 244 -36.01 -0.98 -11.33
C THR A 244 -36.38 -1.02 -12.82
N LYS A 245 -36.22 -2.18 -13.46
CA LYS A 245 -37.06 -2.59 -14.59
C LYS A 245 -37.78 -3.87 -14.15
N ARG A 246 -38.90 -3.72 -13.45
CA ARG A 246 -40.29 -3.68 -13.98
C ARG A 246 -40.67 -4.99 -14.66
N ILE A 247 -41.49 -5.74 -13.91
CA ILE A 247 -42.33 -6.86 -14.29
C ILE A 247 -42.93 -6.67 -15.69
N ALA A 248 -42.80 -7.69 -16.54
CA ALA A 248 -43.81 -8.14 -17.49
C ALA A 248 -43.76 -9.67 -17.50
#